data_AF-A0A7W6A1V7-F1
#
_entry.id   AF-A0A7W6A1V7-F1
#
_cell.length_a   1.000
_cell.length_b   1.000
_cell.length_c   1.000
_cell.angle_alpha   90.00
_cell.angle_beta   90.00
_cell.angle_gamma   90.00
#
_symmetry.space_group_name_H-M   'P 1'
#
loop_
_entity.id
_entity.type
_entity.pdbx_description
1 polymer ?
#
loop_
_entity_poly.entity_id
_entity_poly.type
_entity_poly.pdbx_seq_one_letter_code
_entity_poly.pdbx_strand_id
1 'polypeptide(L)'
;MRYEIDEQARLLWLDLVSAGSADKVLTATVALITARPELCSWDWIVECQPMPDDATVDHLSKLAEAWGPPPEVEAITVFVTQDRLLHLWARVLDFQFARRKHLIERDTEAARRLIERRRGLRPLR
;
A
#
# COMPACT_ATOMS: atom_id res chain seq x y z
N MET A 1 -8.17 8.34 8.94
CA MET A 1 -7.48 7.92 7.70
C MET A 1 -8.03 8.74 6.56
N ARG A 2 -7.18 9.54 5.92
CA ARG A 2 -7.50 10.27 4.69
C ARG A 2 -7.02 9.45 3.51
N TYR A 3 -7.69 9.59 2.38
CA TYR A 3 -7.28 8.95 1.14
C TYR A 3 -7.70 9.78 -0.07
N GLU A 4 -7.01 9.56 -1.17
CA GLU A 4 -7.33 10.14 -2.48
C GLU A 4 -7.25 9.03 -3.53
N ILE A 5 -8.21 9.01 -4.45
CA ILE A 5 -8.29 8.04 -5.53
C ILE A 5 -8.09 8.79 -6.85
N ASP A 6 -7.01 8.46 -7.54
CA ASP A 6 -6.77 8.91 -8.91
C ASP A 6 -7.17 7.79 -9.88
N GLU A 7 -8.39 7.88 -10.38
CA GLU A 7 -8.97 6.90 -11.29
C GLU A 7 -8.21 6.83 -12.63
N GLN A 8 -7.73 7.98 -13.13
CA GLN A 8 -7.01 8.05 -14.39
C GLN A 8 -5.64 7.37 -14.29
N ALA A 9 -4.92 7.63 -13.20
CA ALA A 9 -3.63 6.99 -12.93
C ALA A 9 -3.78 5.58 -12.34
N ARG A 10 -5.00 5.14 -11.99
CA ARG A 10 -5.25 3.92 -11.19
C ARG A 10 -4.33 3.85 -9.99
N LEU A 11 -4.38 4.91 -9.17
CA LEU A 11 -3.51 5.11 -8.02
C LEU A 11 -4.35 5.45 -6.78
N LEU A 12 -4.07 4.76 -5.67
CA LEU A 12 -4.63 5.08 -4.37
C LEU A 12 -3.56 5.73 -3.50
N TRP A 13 -3.84 6.91 -2.95
CA TRP A 13 -3.01 7.51 -1.92
C TRP A 13 -3.70 7.37 -0.56
N LEU A 14 -2.96 6.95 0.47
CA LEU A 14 -3.43 6.74 1.83
C LEU A 14 -2.55 7.51 2.81
N ASP A 15 -3.18 8.22 3.74
CA ASP A 15 -2.53 8.79 4.93
C ASP A 15 -2.97 8.01 6.17
N LEU A 16 -2.07 7.14 6.65
CA LEU A 16 -2.30 6.31 7.82
C LEU A 16 -2.16 7.10 9.13
N VAL A 17 -1.36 8.17 9.12
CA VAL A 17 -1.04 9.00 10.29
C VAL A 17 -2.32 9.61 10.85
N SER A 18 -3.19 10.11 9.97
CA SER A 18 -4.49 10.67 10.35
C SER A 18 -5.47 9.69 11.01
N ALA A 19 -5.18 8.38 11.03
CA ALA A 19 -6.02 7.39 11.70
C ALA A 19 -5.69 7.24 13.20
N GLY A 20 -4.43 7.46 13.59
CA GLY A 20 -3.98 7.47 14.98
C GLY A 20 -3.83 6.11 15.67
N SER A 21 -4.22 4.99 15.06
CA SER A 21 -3.94 3.63 15.57
C SER A 21 -4.00 2.58 14.45
N ALA A 22 -3.31 1.45 14.61
CA ALA A 22 -3.30 0.36 13.64
C ALA A 22 -4.70 -0.27 13.43
N ASP A 23 -5.50 -0.42 14.49
CA ASP A 23 -6.88 -0.93 14.39
C ASP A 23 -7.79 -0.04 13.54
N LYS A 24 -7.65 1.28 13.68
CA LYS A 24 -8.41 2.26 12.89
C LYS A 24 -7.96 2.25 11.43
N VAL A 25 -6.66 2.13 11.19
CA VAL A 25 -6.10 1.95 9.84
C VAL A 25 -6.67 0.68 9.21
N LEU A 26 -6.61 -0.45 9.90
CA LEU A 26 -7.10 -1.73 9.40
C LEU A 26 -8.59 -1.65 9.06
N THR A 27 -9.41 -1.17 10.00
CA THR A 27 -10.86 -1.04 9.82
C THR A 27 -11.19 -0.16 8.62
N ALA A 28 -10.56 1.00 8.51
CA ALA A 28 -10.81 1.93 7.41
C ALA A 28 -10.33 1.38 6.06
N THR A 29 -9.17 0.70 6.04
CA THR A 29 -8.63 0.08 4.82
C THR A 29 -9.50 -1.07 4.33
N VAL A 30 -9.92 -1.97 5.23
CA VAL A 30 -10.80 -3.10 4.91
C VAL A 30 -12.15 -2.60 4.40
N ALA A 31 -12.74 -1.60 5.05
CA ALA A 31 -13.99 -1.00 4.59
C ALA A 31 -13.85 -0.42 3.16
N LEU A 32 -12.75 0.27 2.89
CA LEU A 32 -12.46 0.87 1.58
C LEU A 32 -12.33 -0.20 0.49
N ILE A 33 -11.48 -1.21 0.68
CA ILE A 33 -11.26 -2.26 -0.32
C ILE A 33 -12.45 -3.21 -0.46
N THR A 34 -13.29 -3.33 0.57
CA THR A 34 -14.57 -4.06 0.46
C THR A 34 -15.56 -3.30 -0.41
N ALA A 35 -15.63 -1.97 -0.26
CA ALA A 35 -16.50 -1.12 -1.07
C ALA A 35 -15.99 -0.94 -2.52
N ARG A 36 -14.68 -0.98 -2.72
CA ARG A 36 -14.01 -0.81 -4.03
C ARG A 36 -12.92 -1.88 -4.23
N PRO A 37 -13.28 -3.16 -4.49
CA PRO A 37 -12.32 -4.27 -4.58
C PRO A 37 -11.25 -4.11 -5.65
N GLU A 38 -11.53 -3.36 -6.71
CA GLU A 38 -10.58 -3.08 -7.78
C GLU A 38 -9.34 -2.32 -7.29
N LEU A 39 -9.43 -1.58 -6.18
CA LEU A 39 -8.29 -0.85 -5.59
C LEU A 39 -7.16 -1.81 -5.18
N CYS A 40 -7.47 -3.06 -4.80
CA CYS A 40 -6.46 -4.08 -4.50
C CYS A 40 -5.57 -4.41 -5.71
N SER A 41 -6.01 -4.08 -6.94
CA SER A 41 -5.24 -4.24 -8.18
C SER A 41 -4.48 -2.99 -8.62
N TRP A 42 -4.62 -1.88 -7.90
CA TRP A 42 -4.03 -0.59 -8.25
C TRP A 42 -2.72 -0.35 -7.52
N ASP A 43 -1.93 0.61 -8.00
CA ASP A 43 -0.74 1.01 -7.26
C ASP A 43 -1.13 1.91 -6.08
N TRP A 44 -0.42 1.79 -4.97
CA TRP A 44 -0.71 2.48 -3.71
C TRP A 44 0.49 3.34 -3.30
N ILE A 45 0.22 4.53 -2.78
CA ILE A 45 1.17 5.34 -2.02
C ILE A 45 0.63 5.46 -0.61
N VAL A 46 1.44 5.09 0.38
CA VAL A 46 1.00 5.01 1.77
C VAL A 46 1.93 5.85 2.62
N GLU A 47 1.43 6.96 3.13
CA GLU A 47 2.16 7.81 4.08
C GLU A 47 2.04 7.22 5.49
N CYS A 48 3.20 6.91 6.06
CA CYS A 48 3.31 6.14 7.30
C CYS A 48 4.10 6.89 8.39
N GLN A 49 4.19 8.22 8.35
CA GLN A 49 5.07 8.96 9.27
C GLN A 49 4.37 10.05 10.11
N PRO A 50 4.44 9.97 11.46
CA PRO A 50 5.00 8.88 12.25
C PRO A 50 4.23 7.56 12.08
N MET A 51 4.94 6.43 12.10
CA MET A 51 4.33 5.11 12.02
C MET A 51 3.68 4.80 13.37
N PRO A 52 2.43 4.33 13.41
CA PRO A 52 1.84 3.82 14.64
C PRO A 52 2.71 2.67 15.19
N ASP A 53 3.01 2.70 16.48
CA ASP A 53 3.84 1.70 17.18
C ASP A 53 3.04 0.47 17.64
N ASP A 54 1.72 0.47 17.39
CA ASP A 54 0.77 -0.57 17.77
C ASP A 54 0.45 -1.57 16.63
N ALA A 55 1.10 -1.42 15.46
CA ALA A 55 0.93 -2.35 14.34
C ALA A 55 1.54 -3.72 14.65
N THR A 56 0.76 -4.78 14.46
CA THR A 56 1.16 -6.18 14.73
C THR A 56 0.98 -7.06 13.50
N VAL A 57 1.58 -8.26 13.54
CA VAL A 57 1.40 -9.28 12.50
C VAL A 57 -0.08 -9.67 12.33
N ASP A 58 -0.87 -9.68 13.41
CA ASP A 58 -2.31 -9.98 13.35
C ASP A 58 -3.08 -8.96 12.51
N HIS A 59 -2.70 -7.67 12.55
CA HIS A 59 -3.31 -6.66 11.68
C HIS A 59 -3.02 -6.96 10.21
N LEU A 60 -1.80 -7.41 9.90
CA LEU A 60 -1.41 -7.79 8.54
C LEU A 60 -2.14 -9.04 8.06
N SER A 61 -2.30 -10.05 8.94
CA SER A 61 -3.07 -11.26 8.63
C SER A 61 -4.52 -10.93 8.31
N LYS A 62 -5.19 -10.12 9.14
CA LYS A 62 -6.57 -9.68 8.88
C LYS A 62 -6.70 -8.87 7.60
N LEU A 63 -5.73 -8.00 7.30
CA LEU A 63 -5.70 -7.27 6.03
C LEU A 63 -5.54 -8.22 4.84
N ALA A 64 -4.68 -9.22 4.95
CA ALA A 64 -4.45 -10.20 3.91
C ALA A 64 -5.67 -11.10 3.65
N GLU A 65 -6.42 -11.47 4.69
CA GLU A 65 -7.68 -12.21 4.56
C GLU A 65 -8.76 -11.40 3.85
N ALA A 66 -8.83 -10.10 4.10
CA ALA A 66 -9.71 -9.18 3.39
C ALA A 66 -9.19 -8.85 1.97
N TRP A 67 -7.94 -9.20 1.67
CA TRP A 67 -7.34 -8.93 0.39
C TRP A 67 -7.92 -9.88 -0.65
N GLY A 68 -8.48 -9.30 -1.72
CA GLY A 68 -9.06 -10.06 -2.81
C GLY A 68 -8.05 -10.91 -3.58
N PRO A 69 -8.49 -11.54 -4.68
CA PRO A 69 -7.60 -12.34 -5.53
C PRO A 69 -6.40 -11.52 -6.02
N PRO A 70 -5.23 -12.17 -6.24
CA PRO A 70 -4.05 -11.48 -6.75
C PRO A 70 -4.34 -10.77 -8.08
N PRO A 71 -3.78 -9.57 -8.32
CA PRO A 71 -4.01 -8.86 -9.56
C PRO A 71 -3.41 -9.57 -10.77
N GLU A 72 -3.99 -9.36 -11.95
CA GLU A 72 -3.52 -9.95 -13.20
C GLU A 72 -2.12 -9.43 -13.60
N VAL A 73 -1.91 -8.14 -13.35
CA VAL A 73 -0.66 -7.41 -13.53
C VAL A 73 -0.09 -7.08 -12.15
N GLU A 74 1.23 -7.07 -12.02
CA GLU A 74 1.89 -6.67 -10.78
C GLU A 74 1.40 -5.30 -10.32
N ALA A 75 1.03 -5.16 -9.05
CA ALA A 75 0.72 -3.89 -8.40
C ALA A 75 1.85 -3.49 -7.44
N ILE A 76 2.00 -2.20 -7.16
CA ILE A 76 3.06 -1.67 -6.32
C ILE A 76 2.42 -0.91 -5.16
N THR A 77 2.93 -1.13 -3.96
CA THR A 77 2.70 -0.25 -2.81
C THR A 77 4.01 0.44 -2.48
N VAL A 78 4.02 1.77 -2.43
CA VAL A 78 5.16 2.55 -1.95
C VAL A 78 4.82 3.12 -0.59
N PHE A 79 5.57 2.75 0.43
CA PHE A 79 5.50 3.37 1.75
C PHE A 79 6.39 4.62 1.79
N VAL A 80 5.80 5.75 2.14
CA VAL A 80 6.51 7.01 2.33
C VAL A 80 6.87 7.14 3.80
N THR A 81 8.16 7.03 4.11
CA THR A 81 8.69 7.07 5.48
C THR A 81 10.16 7.48 5.52
N GLN A 82 10.58 8.10 6.63
CA GLN A 82 11.99 8.26 6.98
C GLN A 82 12.56 7.05 7.73
N ASP A 83 11.73 6.08 8.14
CA ASP A 83 12.21 4.87 8.81
C ASP A 83 12.98 3.98 7.83
N ARG A 84 14.28 3.88 8.07
CA ARG A 84 15.19 3.09 7.26
C ARG A 84 14.98 1.59 7.44
N LEU A 85 14.32 1.11 8.50
CA LEU A 85 14.12 -0.32 8.75
C LEU A 85 12.85 -0.86 8.12
N LEU A 86 11.92 0.00 7.69
CA LEU A 86 10.64 -0.43 7.11
C LEU A 86 10.79 -1.24 5.81
N HIS A 87 11.94 -1.15 5.13
CA HIS A 87 12.23 -2.01 3.98
C HIS A 87 12.23 -3.51 4.33
N LEU A 88 12.54 -3.89 5.57
CA LEU A 88 12.47 -5.28 6.02
C LEU A 88 11.02 -5.76 6.05
N TRP A 89 10.11 -4.93 6.59
CA TRP A 89 8.69 -5.18 6.58
C TRP A 89 8.11 -5.21 5.17
N ALA A 90 8.53 -4.31 4.29
CA ALA A 90 8.14 -4.36 2.88
C ALA A 90 8.45 -5.71 2.22
N ARG A 91 9.62 -6.31 2.51
CA ARG A 91 9.97 -7.65 2.01
C ARG A 91 9.11 -8.75 2.61
N VAL A 92 8.69 -8.63 3.87
CA VAL A 92 7.74 -9.60 4.48
C VAL A 92 6.39 -9.50 3.77
N LEU A 93 5.91 -8.29 3.50
CA LEU A 93 4.63 -8.05 2.83
C LEU A 93 4.61 -8.59 1.39
N ASP A 94 5.75 -8.58 0.68
CA ASP A 94 5.87 -9.22 -0.66
C ASP A 94 5.50 -10.71 -0.66
N PHE A 95 5.67 -11.43 0.46
CA PHE A 95 5.26 -12.83 0.58
C PHE A 95 3.76 -12.97 0.90
N GLN A 96 3.19 -12.00 1.60
CA GLN A 96 1.78 -12.00 2.01
C GLN A 96 0.85 -11.62 0.86
N PHE A 97 1.26 -10.68 0.00
CA PHE A 97 0.42 -10.17 -1.09
C PHE A 97 0.98 -10.58 -2.45
N ALA A 98 0.48 -11.69 -2.98
CA ALA A 98 0.92 -12.23 -4.27
C ALA A 98 0.74 -11.19 -5.40
N ARG A 99 1.77 -11.09 -6.26
CA ARG A 99 1.85 -10.12 -7.37
C ARG A 99 1.72 -8.65 -6.92
N ARG A 100 2.06 -8.34 -5.67
CA ARG A 100 2.26 -6.98 -5.20
C ARG A 100 3.69 -6.78 -4.72
N LYS A 101 4.30 -5.66 -5.10
CA LYS A 101 5.64 -5.25 -4.65
C LYS A 101 5.57 -4.07 -3.71
N HIS A 102 6.25 -4.20 -2.57
CA HIS A 102 6.32 -3.16 -1.54
C HIS A 102 7.68 -2.48 -1.60
N LEU A 103 7.65 -1.17 -1.79
CA LEU A 103 8.83 -0.33 -1.94
C LEU A 103 8.78 0.80 -0.91
N ILE A 104 9.91 1.45 -0.67
CA ILE A 104 10.02 2.56 0.28
C ILE A 104 10.55 3.79 -0.46
N GLU A 105 9.95 4.95 -0.18
CA GLU A 105 10.46 6.26 -0.61
C GLU A 105 10.36 7.28 0.52
N ARG A 106 11.01 8.44 0.36
CA ARG A 106 11.08 9.49 1.40
C ARG A 106 9.98 10.55 1.29
N ASP A 107 9.39 10.68 0.11
CA ASP A 107 8.33 11.65 -0.17
C ASP A 107 7.37 11.11 -1.24
N THR A 108 6.17 11.66 -1.25
CA THR A 108 5.08 11.23 -2.14
C THR A 108 5.38 11.47 -3.62
N GLU A 109 6.12 12.53 -3.95
CA GLU A 109 6.50 12.81 -5.35
C GLU A 109 7.53 11.81 -5.88
N ALA A 110 8.51 11.41 -5.07
CA ALA A 110 9.45 10.34 -5.38
C ALA A 110 8.72 9.00 -5.55
N ALA A 111 7.74 8.71 -4.70
CA ALA A 111 6.89 7.53 -4.81
C ALA A 111 6.12 7.47 -6.14
N ARG A 112 5.49 8.59 -6.56
CA ARG A 112 4.80 8.69 -7.86
C ARG A 112 5.75 8.39 -9.01
N ARG A 113 6.91 9.06 -9.05
CA ARG A 113 7.92 8.82 -10.10
C ARG A 113 8.44 7.38 -10.10
N LEU A 114 8.57 6.75 -8.93
CA LEU A 114 8.99 5.35 -8.82
C LEU A 114 7.97 4.40 -9.44
N ILE A 115 6.68 4.60 -9.16
CA ILE A 115 5.59 3.81 -9.74
C ILE A 115 5.59 3.95 -11.27
N GLU A 116 5.67 5.17 -11.79
CA GLU A 116 5.72 5.43 -13.23
C GLU A 116 6.90 4.73 -13.90
N ARG A 117 8.11 4.87 -13.35
CA ARG A 117 9.30 4.17 -13.85
C ARG A 117 9.09 2.65 -13.88
N ARG A 118 8.52 2.09 -12.81
CA ARG A 118 8.28 0.64 -12.71
C ARG A 118 7.23 0.16 -13.70
N ARG A 119 6.15 0.92 -13.90
CA ARG A 119 5.15 0.63 -14.93
C ARG A 119 5.77 0.58 -16.32
N GLY A 120 6.64 1.53 -16.66
CA GLY A 120 7.34 1.57 -17.95
C GLY A 120 8.30 0.41 -18.19
N LEU A 121 8.75 -0.27 -17.13
CA LEU A 121 9.63 -1.45 -17.21
C LEU A 121 8.86 -2.78 -17.27
N ARG A 122 7.54 -2.78 -17.07
CA ARG A 122 6.74 -4.00 -17.15
C ARG A 122 6.67 -4.45 -18.61
N PRO A 123 7.00 -5.72 -18.93
CA PRO A 123 6.79 -6.25 -20.26
C PRO A 123 5.32 -6.10 -20.64
N LEU A 124 5.03 -5.54 -21.82
CA LEU A 124 3.70 -5.61 -22.41
C LEU A 124 3.37 -7.10 -22.57
N ARG A 125 2.33 -7.57 -21.87
CA ARG A 125 1.77 -8.90 -22.10
C ARG A 125 0.94 -8.90 -23.37
#